data_AF-A0AAN0T2B6-F1
#
_entry.id   AF-A0AAN0T2B6-F1
#
_cell.length_a   1.000
_cell.length_b   1.000
_cell.length_c   1.000
_cell.angle_alpha   90.00
_cell.angle_beta   90.00
_cell.angle_gamma   90.00
#
_symmetry.space_group_name_H-M   'P 1'
#
loop_
_entity.id
_entity.type
_entity.pdbx_description
1 polymer ?
#
loop_
_entity_poly.entity_id
_entity_poly.type
_entity_poly.pdbx_seq_one_letter_code
_entity_poly.pdbx_strand_id
1 'polypeptide(L)'
;MPVEDVVEEVAGNPLTDVTFSGGEPFFQAREVCEVAKRLKALGKNIWVYSGYTFEQLIASDDLYQQELLRYCDVLVDGPFLLAERDLTLSFRGSRNQRIIDLTTKREMEKSF
;
A
#
# COMPACT_ATOMS: atom_id res chain seq x y z
N MET A 1 3.03 -15.15 -10.34
CA MET A 1 1.88 -15.78 -9.67
C MET A 1 0.64 -15.07 -10.18
N PRO A 2 -0.36 -15.79 -10.70
CA PRO A 2 -1.68 -15.24 -11.02
C PRO A 2 -2.31 -14.52 -9.82
N VAL A 3 -3.14 -13.51 -10.10
CA VAL A 3 -3.89 -12.76 -9.08
C VAL A 3 -4.77 -13.68 -8.23
N GLU A 4 -5.37 -14.70 -8.84
CA GLU A 4 -6.25 -15.65 -8.14
C GLU A 4 -5.50 -16.42 -7.04
N ASP A 5 -4.36 -17.01 -7.39
CA ASP A 5 -3.53 -17.77 -6.46
C ASP A 5 -3.11 -16.93 -5.24
N VAL A 6 -2.76 -15.65 -5.46
CA VAL A 6 -2.41 -14.71 -4.37
C VAL A 6 -3.59 -14.53 -3.42
N VAL A 7 -4.79 -14.36 -3.97
CA VAL A 7 -6.00 -14.09 -3.18
C VAL A 7 -6.43 -15.34 -2.42
N GLU A 8 -6.39 -16.52 -3.05
CA GLU A 8 -6.72 -17.78 -2.38
C GLU A 8 -5.78 -18.07 -1.21
N GLU A 9 -4.47 -17.87 -1.38
CA GLU A 9 -3.48 -18.09 -0.32
C GLU A 9 -3.75 -17.18 0.89
N VAL A 10 -4.01 -15.89 0.65
CA VAL A 10 -4.30 -14.93 1.72
C VAL A 10 -5.67 -15.16 2.35
N ALA A 11 -6.68 -15.52 1.55
CA ALA A 11 -8.04 -15.81 2.03
C ALA A 11 -8.07 -17.06 2.92
N GLY A 12 -7.15 -18.02 2.69
CA GLY A 12 -6.99 -19.21 3.52
C GLY A 12 -6.67 -18.92 4.98
N ASN A 13 -6.23 -17.71 5.32
CA ASN A 13 -6.01 -17.28 6.70
C ASN A 13 -6.86 -16.06 7.06
N PRO A 14 -7.98 -16.23 7.78
CA PRO A 14 -8.86 -15.13 8.13
C PRO A 14 -8.22 -14.11 9.08
N LEU A 15 -7.15 -14.47 9.81
CA LEU A 15 -6.54 -13.63 10.84
C LEU A 15 -5.40 -12.72 10.34
N THR A 16 -4.97 -12.83 9.08
CA THR A 16 -3.82 -12.06 8.57
C THR A 16 -4.23 -10.85 7.75
N ASP A 17 -3.66 -9.70 8.08
CA ASP A 17 -3.61 -8.52 7.21
C ASP A 17 -2.49 -8.66 6.17
N VAL A 18 -2.44 -7.73 5.21
CA VAL A 18 -1.55 -7.83 4.04
C VAL A 18 -0.61 -6.64 3.97
N THR A 19 0.65 -6.92 3.64
CA THR A 19 1.63 -5.89 3.29
C THR A 19 2.16 -6.13 1.88
N PHE A 20 1.96 -5.16 0.99
CA PHE A 20 2.66 -5.13 -0.29
C PHE A 20 4.04 -4.49 -0.10
N SER A 21 5.08 -5.29 -0.35
CA SER A 21 6.48 -4.90 -0.24
C SER A 21 7.33 -5.67 -1.26
N GLY A 22 8.59 -5.25 -1.46
CA GLY A 22 9.53 -5.92 -2.37
C GLY A 22 10.01 -4.99 -3.47
N GLY A 23 9.67 -5.30 -4.73
CA GLY A 23 9.80 -4.32 -5.82
C GLY A 23 8.93 -3.08 -5.57
N GLU A 24 8.61 -2.31 -6.61
CA GLU A 24 7.73 -1.14 -6.47
C GLU A 24 6.27 -1.54 -6.76
N PRO A 25 5.36 -1.66 -5.76
CA PRO A 25 3.99 -2.10 -6.00
C PRO A 25 3.23 -1.20 -6.97
N PHE A 26 3.52 0.11 -6.95
CA PHE A 26 2.90 1.06 -7.88
C PHE A 26 3.47 0.98 -9.30
N PHE A 27 4.58 0.29 -9.53
CA PHE A 27 5.08 0.02 -10.89
C PHE A 27 4.27 -1.07 -11.60
N GLN A 28 3.58 -1.94 -10.85
CA GLN A 28 2.69 -2.99 -11.33
C GLN A 28 1.25 -2.73 -10.85
N ALA A 29 0.86 -1.46 -10.85
CA ALA A 29 -0.33 -1.01 -10.13
C ALA A 29 -1.62 -1.69 -10.62
N ARG A 30 -1.70 -2.06 -11.90
CA ARG A 30 -2.89 -2.73 -12.46
C ARG A 30 -3.18 -4.05 -11.77
N GLU A 31 -2.22 -4.97 -11.77
CA GLU A 31 -2.36 -6.29 -11.18
C GLU A 31 -2.47 -6.22 -9.66
N VAL A 32 -1.67 -5.35 -9.03
CA VAL A 32 -1.68 -5.16 -7.57
C VAL A 32 -3.01 -4.55 -7.12
N CYS A 33 -3.61 -3.64 -7.90
CA CYS A 33 -4.92 -3.07 -7.64
C CYS A 33 -6.02 -4.15 -7.64
N GLU A 34 -5.98 -5.09 -8.59
CA GLU A 34 -6.93 -6.20 -8.63
C GLU A 34 -6.84 -7.08 -7.36
N VAL A 35 -5.62 -7.40 -6.91
CA VAL A 35 -5.39 -8.11 -5.65
C VAL A 35 -5.91 -7.28 -4.47
N ALA A 36 -5.52 -6.01 -4.37
CA ALA A 36 -5.90 -5.11 -3.28
C ALA A 36 -7.43 -5.00 -3.14
N LYS A 37 -8.13 -4.81 -4.25
CA LYS A 37 -9.59 -4.73 -4.30
C LYS A 37 -10.26 -5.97 -3.73
N ARG A 38 -9.80 -7.16 -4.13
CA ARG A 38 -10.34 -8.44 -3.65
C ARG A 38 -10.06 -8.62 -2.15
N LEU A 39 -8.86 -8.32 -1.70
CA LEU A 39 -8.50 -8.39 -0.28
C LEU A 39 -9.28 -7.41 0.59
N LYS A 40 -9.54 -6.19 0.11
CA LYS A 40 -10.42 -5.24 0.81
C LYS A 40 -11.86 -5.74 0.91
N ALA A 41 -12.37 -6.43 -0.12
CA ALA A 41 -13.70 -7.05 -0.06
C ALA A 41 -13.78 -8.17 1.00
N LEU A 42 -12.66 -8.80 1.32
CA LEU A 42 -12.51 -9.77 2.42
C LEU A 42 -12.26 -9.11 3.79
N GLY A 43 -12.33 -7.78 3.88
CA GLY A 43 -12.15 -7.04 5.13
C GLY A 43 -10.71 -6.91 5.61
N LYS A 44 -9.72 -7.21 4.76
CA LYS A 44 -8.30 -7.13 5.15
C LYS A 44 -7.81 -5.69 5.27
N ASN A 45 -6.85 -5.46 6.17
CA ASN A 45 -6.04 -4.25 6.18
C ASN A 45 -4.84 -4.41 5.22
N ILE A 46 -4.52 -3.35 4.47
CA ILE A 46 -3.49 -3.34 3.44
C ILE A 46 -2.48 -2.23 3.73
N TRP A 47 -1.26 -2.65 4.01
CA TRP A 47 -0.08 -1.78 4.08
C TRP A 47 0.67 -1.83 2.74
N VAL A 48 1.23 -0.70 2.31
CA VAL A 48 2.04 -0.63 1.09
C VAL A 48 3.32 0.14 1.37
N TYR A 49 4.46 -0.44 1.03
CA TYR A 49 5.76 0.24 1.03
C TYR A 49 6.08 0.67 -0.40
N SER A 50 6.42 1.94 -0.59
CA SER A 50 6.75 2.51 -1.90
C SER A 50 7.94 3.46 -1.82
N GLY A 51 8.75 3.48 -2.87
CA GLY A 51 9.76 4.50 -3.09
C GLY A 51 9.17 5.83 -3.56
N TYR A 52 7.92 5.85 -4.03
CA TYR A 52 7.22 7.08 -4.34
C TYR A 52 6.66 7.73 -3.09
N THR A 53 6.51 9.05 -3.16
CA THR A 53 5.77 9.83 -2.18
C THR A 53 4.28 9.81 -2.50
N PHE A 54 3.45 10.00 -1.48
CA PHE A 54 2.01 10.15 -1.63
C PHE A 54 1.61 11.20 -2.66
N GLU A 55 2.31 12.34 -2.67
CA GLU A 55 2.04 13.44 -3.61
C GLU A 55 2.38 13.03 -5.04
N GLN A 56 3.45 12.26 -5.27
CA GLN A 56 3.76 11.69 -6.59
C GLN A 56 2.68 10.72 -7.05
N LEU A 57 2.14 9.90 -6.15
CA LEU A 57 1.11 8.91 -6.48
C LEU A 57 -0.24 9.58 -6.80
N ILE A 58 -0.62 10.62 -6.07
CA ILE A 58 -1.83 11.42 -6.37
C ILE A 58 -1.68 12.15 -7.71
N ALA A 59 -0.49 12.69 -7.99
CA ALA A 59 -0.22 13.43 -9.21
C ALA A 59 0.09 12.54 -10.41
N SER A 60 0.06 11.21 -10.26
CA SER A 60 0.39 10.27 -11.32
C SER A 60 -0.66 10.27 -12.44
N ASP A 61 -0.22 10.20 -13.69
CA ASP A 61 -1.11 10.01 -14.85
C ASP A 61 -1.61 8.55 -14.97
N ASP A 62 -1.02 7.61 -14.20
CA ASP A 62 -1.48 6.22 -14.16
C ASP A 62 -2.68 6.07 -13.23
N LEU A 63 -3.85 5.87 -13.83
CA LEU A 63 -5.11 5.66 -13.12
C LEU A 63 -5.06 4.46 -12.17
N TYR A 64 -4.28 3.42 -12.47
CA TYR A 64 -4.17 2.26 -11.58
C TYR A 64 -3.33 2.58 -10.33
N GLN A 65 -2.35 3.48 -10.42
CA GLN A 65 -1.61 3.93 -9.23
C GLN A 65 -2.53 4.69 -8.28
N GLN A 66 -3.35 5.60 -8.82
CA GLN A 66 -4.35 6.31 -8.03
C GLN A 66 -5.40 5.34 -7.47
N GLU A 67 -5.85 4.37 -8.26
CA GLU A 67 -6.85 3.39 -7.80
C GLU A 67 -6.30 2.48 -6.70
N LEU A 68 -5.08 1.96 -6.85
CA LEU A 68 -4.41 1.16 -5.83
C LEU A 68 -4.30 1.92 -4.50
N LEU A 69 -3.99 3.22 -4.56
CA LEU A 69 -3.91 4.08 -3.38
C LEU A 69 -5.24 4.16 -2.61
N ARG A 70 -6.40 4.04 -3.30
CA ARG A 70 -7.72 4.03 -2.66
C ARG A 70 -8.02 2.74 -1.89
N TYR A 71 -7.31 1.64 -2.18
CA TYR A 71 -7.43 0.38 -1.46
C TYR A 71 -6.39 0.22 -0.35
N CYS A 72 -5.38 1.09 -0.32
CA CYS A 72 -4.36 1.14 0.73
C CYS A 72 -4.94 1.73 2.04
N ASP A 73 -4.63 1.11 3.17
CA ASP A 73 -4.97 1.62 4.50
C ASP A 73 -3.80 2.40 5.10
N VAL A 74 -2.57 1.90 4.92
CA VAL A 74 -1.35 2.57 5.38
C VAL A 74 -0.30 2.56 4.28
N LEU A 75 0.16 3.75 3.89
CA LEU A 75 1.27 3.92 2.95
C LEU A 75 2.54 4.27 3.72
N VAL A 76 3.58 3.46 3.58
CA VAL A 76 4.96 3.83 3.95
C VAL A 76 5.65 4.35 2.70
N ASP A 77 5.83 5.67 2.63
CA ASP A 77 6.22 6.36 1.41
C ASP A 77 7.67 6.85 1.43
N GLY A 78 8.22 7.10 0.24
CA GLY A 78 9.55 7.64 0.04
C GLY A 78 10.67 6.59 -0.05
N PRO A 79 11.76 6.90 -0.77
CA PRO A 79 12.85 5.97 -1.00
C PRO A 79 13.62 5.70 0.29
N PHE A 80 14.19 4.50 0.40
CA PHE A 80 15.15 4.21 1.46
C PHE A 80 16.47 4.94 1.21
N LEU A 81 16.91 5.77 2.15
CA LEU A 81 18.17 6.50 2.08
C LEU A 81 19.15 5.96 3.12
N LEU A 82 20.27 5.39 2.66
CA LEU A 82 21.27 4.79 3.57
C LEU A 82 21.84 5.82 4.57
N ALA A 83 21.99 7.08 4.15
CA ALA A 83 22.44 8.18 5.01
C ALA A 83 21.47 8.52 6.14
N GLU A 84 20.19 8.17 5.99
CA GLU A 84 19.14 8.38 6.96
C GLU A 84 18.68 7.07 7.62
N ARG A 85 19.46 5.98 7.45
CA ARG A 85 19.15 4.67 8.01
C ARG A 85 19.07 4.73 9.53
N ASP A 86 17.93 4.34 10.07
CA ASP A 86 17.71 4.26 11.51
C ASP A 86 16.81 3.06 11.83
N LEU A 87 17.39 2.06 12.50
CA LEU A 87 16.72 0.81 12.85
C LEU A 87 15.80 0.93 14.07
N THR A 88 15.82 2.07 14.76
CA THR A 88 14.95 2.32 15.92
C THR A 88 13.55 2.80 15.50
N LEU A 89 13.39 3.18 14.23
CA LEU A 89 12.12 3.62 13.66
C LEU A 89 11.16 2.45 13.50
N SER A 90 9.93 2.62 13.97
CA SER A 90 8.87 1.64 13.76
C SER A 90 8.47 1.59 12.29
N PHE A 91 8.42 0.39 11.70
CA PHE A 91 7.86 0.10 10.38
C PHE A 91 8.48 0.88 9.20
N ARG A 92 9.70 1.41 9.34
CA ARG A 92 10.46 2.05 8.27
C ARG A 92 11.95 1.94 8.53
N GLY A 93 12.76 1.99 7.47
CA GLY A 93 14.21 1.84 7.57
C GLY A 93 14.99 3.16 7.53
N SER A 94 14.35 4.24 7.09
CA SER A 94 14.98 5.53 6.81
C SER A 94 14.12 6.70 7.30
N ARG A 95 14.75 7.73 7.86
CA ARG A 95 14.05 8.85 8.55
C ARG A 95 13.16 9.68 7.62
N ASN A 96 13.52 9.80 6.34
CA ASN A 96 12.72 10.48 5.31
C ASN A 96 11.42 9.75 4.96
N GLN A 97 11.30 8.46 5.24
CA GLN A 97 10.10 7.69 4.87
C GLN A 97 8.93 8.05 5.78
N ARG A 98 7.72 8.31 5.26
CA ARG A 98 6.58 8.69 6.10
C ARG A 98 5.58 7.54 6.19
N ILE A 99 4.98 7.35 7.36
CA ILE A 99 3.85 6.43 7.53
C ILE A 99 2.59 7.29 7.45
N ILE A 100 1.75 7.02 6.46
CA ILE A 100 0.57 7.79 6.15
C ILE A 100 -0.64 6.89 6.30
N ASP A 101 -1.49 7.21 7.27
CA ASP A 101 -2.78 6.55 7.45
C ASP A 101 -3.82 7.12 6.47
N LEU A 102 -4.31 6.26 5.58
CA LEU A 102 -5.29 6.57 4.55
C LEU A 102 -6.71 6.13 4.93
N THR A 103 -6.88 5.37 6.02
CA THR A 103 -8.20 4.94 6.49
C THR A 103 -9.06 6.13 6.89
N THR A 104 -8.48 7.03 7.68
CA THR A 104 -9.14 8.26 8.15
C THR A 104 -9.62 9.14 6.99
N LYS A 105 -8.88 9.17 5.88
CA LYS A 105 -9.21 9.98 4.70
C LYS A 105 -10.45 9.44 3.98
N ARG A 106 -10.60 8.11 3.89
CA ARG A 106 -11.81 7.47 3.31
C ARG A 106 -13.04 7.64 4.17
N GLU A 107 -12.90 7.74 5.50
CA GLU A 107 -14.02 8.00 6.40
C GLU A 107 -14.53 9.45 6.27
N MET A 108 -13.63 10.41 6.05
CA MET A 108 -13.99 11.79 5.78
C MET A 108 -14.71 11.96 4.42
N GLU A 109 -14.27 11.29 3.36
CA GLU A 109 -14.90 11.38 2.03
C GLU A 109 -16.30 10.71 1.96
N LYS A 110 -16.62 9.79 2.88
CA LYS A 110 -17.96 9.18 3.00
C LYS A 110 -18.94 9.99 3.84
N SER A 111 -18.47 11.03 4.52
CA SER A 111 -19.27 11.87 5.44
C SER A 111 -19.81 13.15 4.78
N PHE A 112 -19.71 13.25 3.45
CA PHE A 112 -20.26 14.29 2.59
C PHE A 112 -21.09 13.66 1.46
#